data_AF-A0A8C2JC29-F1
#
_entry.id   AF-A0A8C2JC29-F1
#
_cell.length_a   1.000
_cell.length_b   1.000
_cell.length_c   1.000
_cell.angle_alpha   90.00
_cell.angle_beta   90.00
_cell.angle_gamma   90.00
#
_symmetry.space_group_name_H-M   'P 1'
#
loop_
_entity.id
_entity.type
_entity.pdbx_description
1 polymer ?
#
loop_
_entity_poly.entity_id
_entity_poly.type
_entity_poly.pdbx_seq_one_letter_code
_entity_poly.pdbx_strand_id
1 'polypeptide(L)'
;MSSSSSFYNFINLFISSLISVKDLSSDIENQVELEEKTRLINQVLELQNTLEDLSARVDAVKEENLKLKSENQVLGQYIENLMSASSVFQTTDSKSKRK
;
A
#
# COMPACT_ATOMS: atom_id res chain seq x y z
N MET A 1 59.95 43.63 -11.02
CA MET A 1 59.78 42.16 -10.94
C MET A 1 58.76 41.73 -9.86
N SER A 2 58.65 42.42 -8.72
CA SER A 2 57.71 42.06 -7.63
C SER A 2 56.21 42.21 -7.94
N SER A 3 55.81 43.13 -8.83
CA SER A 3 54.39 43.34 -9.17
C SER A 3 53.78 42.18 -9.97
N SER A 4 54.60 41.44 -10.75
CA SER A 4 54.14 40.28 -11.50
C SER A 4 53.84 39.09 -10.57
N SER A 5 54.69 38.84 -9.57
CA SER A 5 54.46 37.80 -8.55
C SER A 5 53.24 38.08 -7.66
N SER A 6 52.95 39.35 -7.35
CA SER A 6 51.76 39.73 -6.59
C SER A 6 50.46 39.38 -7.34
N PHE A 7 50.42 39.64 -8.65
CA PHE A 7 49.28 39.30 -9.49
C PHE A 7 49.06 37.78 -9.59
N TYR A 8 50.12 36.98 -9.76
CA TYR A 8 50.01 35.51 -9.75
C TYR A 8 49.46 34.98 -8.43
N ASN A 9 49.90 35.52 -7.29
CA ASN A 9 49.37 35.13 -5.98
C ASN A 9 47.89 35.50 -5.83
N PHE A 10 47.49 36.67 -6.32
CA PHE A 10 46.09 37.08 -6.33
C PHE A 10 45.21 36.14 -7.16
N ILE A 11 45.66 35.80 -8.37
CA ILE A 11 44.93 34.87 -9.24
C ILE A 11 44.84 33.47 -8.61
N ASN A 12 45.91 32.95 -8.01
CA ASN A 12 45.88 31.66 -7.33
C ASN A 12 44.92 31.65 -6.14
N LEU A 13 44.93 32.70 -5.29
CA LEU A 13 43.98 32.82 -4.18
C LEU A 13 42.53 32.86 -4.68
N PHE A 14 42.27 33.59 -5.76
CA PHE A 14 40.95 33.71 -6.35
C PHE A 14 40.46 32.37 -6.92
N ILE A 15 41.33 31.63 -7.63
CA ILE A 15 41.01 30.30 -8.17
C ILE A 15 40.76 29.30 -7.04
N SER A 16 41.57 29.27 -5.99
CA SER A 16 41.32 28.42 -4.81
C SER A 16 39.98 28.76 -4.14
N SER A 17 39.65 30.04 -4.02
CA SER A 17 38.34 30.47 -3.49
C SER A 17 37.18 30.00 -4.38
N LEU A 18 37.31 30.08 -5.71
CA LEU A 18 36.28 29.61 -6.63
C LEU A 18 36.09 28.09 -6.58
N ILE A 19 37.16 27.33 -6.51
CA ILE A 19 37.11 25.87 -6.37
C ILE A 19 36.39 25.50 -5.05
N SER A 20 36.78 26.12 -3.93
CA SER A 20 36.15 25.87 -2.64
C SER A 20 34.65 26.19 -2.61
N VAL A 21 34.21 27.25 -3.31
CA VAL A 21 32.78 27.60 -3.40
C VAL A 21 32.02 26.60 -4.28
N LYS A 22 32.64 26.12 -5.37
CA LYS A 22 32.03 25.15 -6.27
C LYS A 22 31.82 23.79 -5.58
N ASP A 23 32.81 23.34 -4.81
CA ASP A 23 32.72 22.08 -4.07
C ASP A 23 31.60 22.14 -3.02
N LEU A 24 31.51 23.25 -2.26
CA LEU A 24 30.44 23.46 -1.28
C LEU A 24 29.05 23.47 -1.93
N SER A 25 28.91 24.09 -3.11
CA SER A 25 27.64 24.10 -3.84
C SER A 25 27.22 22.70 -4.27
N SER A 26 28.16 21.88 -4.72
CA SER A 26 27.90 20.50 -5.12
C SER A 26 27.48 19.64 -3.93
N ASP A 27 28.12 19.81 -2.77
CA ASP A 27 27.81 19.04 -1.57
C ASP A 27 26.41 19.38 -1.02
N ILE A 28 26.02 20.65 -1.06
CA ILE A 28 24.68 21.09 -0.65
C ILE A 28 23.60 20.49 -1.57
N GLU A 29 23.81 20.51 -2.89
CA GLU A 29 22.86 19.93 -3.85
C GLU A 29 22.69 18.42 -3.65
N ASN A 30 23.79 17.70 -3.46
CA ASN A 30 23.77 16.27 -3.14
C ASN A 30 23.06 15.97 -1.82
N GLN A 31 23.23 16.82 -0.81
CA GLN A 31 22.59 16.64 0.50
C GLN A 31 21.07 16.85 0.42
N VAL A 32 20.61 17.84 -0.33
CA VAL A 32 19.17 18.09 -0.57
C VAL A 32 18.55 16.91 -1.33
N GLU A 33 19.21 16.39 -2.37
CA GLU A 33 18.73 15.23 -3.11
C GLU A 33 18.63 13.98 -2.20
N LEU A 34 19.61 13.78 -1.31
CA LEU A 34 19.61 12.67 -0.37
C LEU A 34 18.47 12.80 0.66
N GLU A 35 18.20 14.01 1.15
CA GLU A 35 17.10 14.27 2.07
C GLU A 35 15.74 14.01 1.40
N GLU A 36 15.55 14.46 0.16
CA GLU A 36 14.32 14.19 -0.60
C GLU A 36 14.13 12.69 -0.85
N LYS A 37 15.19 11.98 -1.26
CA LYS A 37 15.15 10.52 -1.41
C LYS A 37 14.79 9.82 -0.10
N THR A 38 15.38 10.25 1.02
CA THR A 38 15.09 9.70 2.35
C THR A 38 13.63 9.92 2.72
N ARG A 39 13.09 11.11 2.46
CA ARG A 39 11.68 11.43 2.70
C ARG A 39 10.74 10.55 1.86
N LEU A 40 11.04 10.36 0.59
CA LEU A 40 10.26 9.49 -0.30
C LEU A 40 10.31 8.03 0.15
N ILE A 41 11.47 7.54 0.57
CA ILE A 41 11.63 6.18 1.12
C ILE A 41 10.73 6.00 2.35
N ASN A 42 10.75 6.96 3.29
CA ASN A 42 9.89 6.88 4.48
C ASN A 42 8.40 6.85 4.12
N GLN A 43 7.97 7.67 3.16
CA GLN A 43 6.58 7.65 2.70
C GLN A 43 6.20 6.30 2.07
N VAL A 44 7.08 5.70 1.28
CA VAL A 44 6.85 4.36 0.71
C VAL A 44 6.74 3.31 1.80
N LEU A 45 7.60 3.36 2.82
CA LEU A 45 7.56 2.41 3.95
C LEU A 45 6.26 2.53 4.76
N GLU A 46 5.79 3.75 5.04
CA GLU A 46 4.51 3.97 5.72
C GLU A 46 3.33 3.41 4.92
N LEU A 47 3.33 3.63 3.59
CA LEU A 47 2.31 3.08 2.70
C LEU A 47 2.35 1.56 2.64
N GLN A 48 3.55 0.95 2.61
CA GLN A 48 3.70 -0.50 2.64
C GLN A 48 3.13 -1.10 3.93
N ASN A 49 3.45 -0.52 5.08
CA ASN A 49 2.88 -0.96 6.36
C ASN A 49 1.35 -0.86 6.37
N THR A 50 0.81 0.27 5.90
CA THR A 50 -0.65 0.47 5.84
C THR A 50 -1.32 -0.54 4.89
N LEU A 51 -0.67 -0.88 3.77
CA LEU A 51 -1.17 -1.85 2.81
C LEU A 51 -1.15 -3.27 3.38
N GLU A 52 -0.11 -3.63 4.12
CA GLU A 52 0.00 -4.92 4.81
C GLU A 52 -1.12 -5.10 5.84
N ASP A 53 -1.34 -4.09 6.69
CA ASP A 53 -2.44 -4.08 7.66
C ASP A 53 -3.80 -4.24 6.98
N LEU A 54 -4.01 -3.53 5.87
CA LEU A 54 -5.25 -3.63 5.11
C LEU A 54 -5.42 -5.02 4.48
N SER A 55 -4.35 -5.60 3.94
CA SER A 55 -4.36 -6.96 3.39
C SER A 55 -4.74 -7.98 4.45
N ALA A 56 -4.13 -7.92 5.63
CA ALA A 56 -4.45 -8.82 6.74
C ALA A 56 -5.93 -8.71 7.17
N ARG A 57 -6.47 -7.49 7.22
CA ARG A 57 -7.90 -7.25 7.51
C ARG A 57 -8.81 -7.82 6.44
N VAL A 58 -8.44 -7.70 5.16
CA VAL A 58 -9.21 -8.27 4.05
C VAL A 58 -9.24 -9.80 4.15
N ASP A 59 -8.12 -10.44 4.48
CA ASP A 59 -8.06 -11.88 4.62
C ASP A 59 -8.89 -12.37 5.81
N ALA A 60 -8.87 -11.66 6.95
CA ALA A 60 -9.73 -11.96 8.09
C ALA A 60 -11.23 -11.87 7.73
N VAL A 61 -11.64 -10.82 7.00
CA VAL A 61 -13.03 -10.67 6.54
C VAL A 61 -13.43 -11.77 5.56
N LYS A 62 -12.52 -12.20 4.67
CA LYS A 62 -12.79 -13.32 3.76
C LYS A 62 -13.00 -14.62 4.53
N GLU A 63 -12.18 -14.90 5.53
CA GLU A 63 -12.30 -16.10 6.36
C GLU A 63 -13.62 -16.12 7.12
N GLU A 64 -14.00 -15.01 7.76
CA GLU A 64 -15.29 -14.88 8.45
C GLU A 64 -16.46 -15.08 7.47
N ASN A 65 -16.37 -14.51 6.27
CA ASN A 65 -17.40 -14.66 5.25
C ASN A 65 -17.57 -16.13 4.81
N LEU A 66 -16.47 -16.87 4.66
CA LEU A 66 -16.51 -18.30 4.32
C LEU A 66 -17.19 -19.11 5.43
N LYS A 67 -16.87 -18.82 6.69
CA LYS A 67 -17.51 -19.47 7.84
C LYS A 67 -19.02 -19.21 7.86
N LEU A 68 -19.44 -17.97 7.67
CA LEU A 68 -20.86 -17.60 7.62
C LEU A 68 -21.59 -18.26 6.43
N LYS A 69 -20.96 -18.36 5.26
CA LYS A 69 -21.52 -19.08 4.11
C LYS A 69 -21.73 -20.56 4.42
N SER A 70 -20.76 -21.20 5.08
CA SER A 70 -20.87 -22.60 5.50
C SER A 70 -22.02 -22.80 6.50
N GLU A 71 -22.15 -21.92 7.48
CA GLU A 71 -23.23 -21.99 8.46
C GLU A 71 -24.61 -21.80 7.80
N ASN A 72 -24.73 -20.78 6.94
CA ASN A 72 -25.95 -20.52 6.20
C ASN A 72 -26.34 -21.68 5.28
N GLN A 73 -25.37 -22.38 4.69
CA GLN A 73 -25.64 -23.57 3.88
C GLN A 73 -26.24 -24.69 4.73
N VAL A 74 -25.66 -24.96 5.90
CA VAL A 74 -26.16 -26.00 6.82
C VAL A 74 -27.57 -25.66 7.30
N LEU A 75 -27.80 -24.39 7.70
CA LEU A 75 -29.12 -23.90 8.12
C LEU A 75 -30.14 -23.98 6.97
N GLY A 76 -29.75 -23.61 5.75
CA GLY A 76 -30.58 -23.72 4.56
C GLY A 76 -31.04 -25.16 4.32
N GLN A 77 -30.12 -26.12 4.37
CA GLN A 77 -30.44 -27.54 4.21
C GLN A 77 -31.38 -28.04 5.33
N TYR A 78 -31.16 -27.60 6.57
CA TYR A 78 -32.03 -27.97 7.68
C TYR A 78 -33.47 -27.49 7.45
N ILE A 79 -33.63 -26.25 6.99
CA ILE A 79 -34.95 -25.68 6.66
C ILE A 79 -35.60 -26.46 5.50
N GLU A 80 -34.85 -26.75 4.43
CA GLU A 80 -35.35 -27.55 3.31
C GLU A 80 -35.83 -28.94 3.76
N ASN A 81 -35.07 -29.59 4.63
CA ASN A 81 -35.43 -30.91 5.16
C ASN A 81 -36.71 -30.83 6.00
N LEU A 82 -36.88 -29.79 6.82
CA LEU A 82 -38.10 -29.57 7.60
C LEU A 82 -39.32 -29.30 6.71
N MET A 83 -39.17 -28.45 5.68
CA MET A 83 -40.25 -28.17 4.73
C MET A 83 -40.64 -29.43 3.94
N SER A 84 -39.67 -30.25 3.56
CA SER A 84 -39.91 -31.48 2.79
C SER A 84 -40.55 -32.61 3.62
N ALA A 85 -40.17 -32.73 4.89
CA ALA A 85 -40.67 -33.75 5.81
C ALA A 85 -42.02 -33.39 6.46
N SER A 86 -42.36 -32.10 6.51
CA SER A 86 -43.64 -31.63 7.05
C SER A 86 -44.72 -31.59 5.97
N SER A 87 -45.82 -32.31 6.18
CA SER A 87 -46.96 -32.29 5.25
C SER A 87 -47.71 -30.94 5.22
N VAL A 88 -47.33 -29.99 6.08
CA VAL A 88 -47.92 -28.64 6.15
C VAL A 88 -47.43 -27.75 5.00
N PHE A 89 -46.25 -28.02 4.45
CA PHE A 89 -45.66 -27.24 3.34
C PHE A 89 -45.80 -27.90 1.97
N GLN A 90 -46.35 -29.11 1.89
CA GLN A 90 -46.80 -29.67 0.62
C GLN A 90 -48.03 -28.89 0.18
N THR A 91 -47.84 -27.94 -0.74
CA THR A 91 -48.94 -27.30 -1.45
C THR A 91 -49.89 -28.39 -1.90
N THR A 92 -51.18 -28.16 -1.65
CA THR A 92 -52.27 -28.93 -2.22
C THR A 92 -52.12 -28.96 -3.74
N ASP A 93 -51.45 -29.99 -4.26
CA ASP A 93 -51.69 -30.50 -5.61
C ASP A 93 -53.10 -31.11 -5.60
N SER A 94 -54.11 -30.25 -5.49
CA SER A 94 -55.48 -30.64 -5.73
C SER A 94 -55.62 -30.91 -7.22
N LYS A 95 -55.44 -32.18 -7.58
CA LYS A 95 -56.13 -32.89 -8.67
C LYS A 95 -56.30 -32.09 -9.97
N SER A 96 -55.36 -32.22 -10.89
CA SER A 96 -55.71 -32.30 -12.32
C SER A 96 -55.27 -33.64 -12.90
N LYS A 97 -55.84 -34.70 -12.33
CA LYS A 97 -55.99 -36.00 -13.00
C LYS A 97 -57.47 -36.14 -13.33
N ARG A 98 -57.91 -35.63 -14.47
CA ARG A 98 -59.22 -35.96 -15.05
C ARG A 98 -59.04 -36.29 -16.53
N LYS A 99 -59.21 -37.59 -16.78
CA LYS A 99 -59.64 -38.32 -18.00
C LYS A 99 -59.11 -37.87 -19.35
#